data_AF-A0A7W1PL82-F1
#
_entry.id   AF-A0A7W1PL82-F1
#
_cell.length_a   1.000
_cell.length_b   1.000
_cell.length_c   1.000
_cell.angle_alpha   90.00
_cell.angle_beta   90.00
_cell.angle_gamma   90.00
#
_symmetry.space_group_name_H-M   'P 1'
#
loop_
_entity.id
_entity.type
_entity.pdbx_description
1 polymer ?
#
loop_
_entity_poly.entity_id
_entity_poly.type
_entity_poly.pdbx_seq_one_letter_code
_entity_poly.pdbx_strand_id
1 'polypeptide(L)'
;MGRAIWTLTRIAVLGAAVNLGAATAGQAQTAGKEAAVTYEKKSDADLKRTLSPIQYKVARRDGTEPPFANEYWDKKDAGIYVDVVSGEPLFSSHDKYDSGTGWPSFTRPLEAGNIVEREDKGFLTTRTEVRSKHADSHLGHVFDDGPKPTGLRYCMNSAAMRFVPVDRLEAEGYGQYLSLFQKVAK
;
A
#
# COMPACT_ATOMS: atom_id res chain seq x y z
N MET A 1 -26.66 59.27 17.62
CA MET A 1 -26.06 60.42 18.35
C MET A 1 -25.76 59.99 19.78
N GLY A 2 -24.70 60.50 20.41
CA GLY A 2 -24.46 60.39 21.87
C GLY A 2 -23.78 59.09 22.37
N ARG A 3 -22.66 59.26 23.08
CA ARG A 3 -21.93 58.24 23.88
C ARG A 3 -21.86 58.71 25.35
N ALA A 4 -21.78 57.78 26.31
CA ALA A 4 -21.06 57.81 27.62
C ALA A 4 -21.74 56.76 28.55
N ILE A 5 -21.10 55.79 29.22
CA ILE A 5 -19.83 55.69 29.99
C ILE A 5 -19.90 56.41 31.35
N TRP A 6 -19.17 55.83 32.35
CA TRP A 6 -18.93 56.22 33.76
C TRP A 6 -19.85 55.52 34.80
N THR A 7 -19.39 54.90 35.91
CA THR A 7 -18.02 54.68 36.47
C THR A 7 -17.90 53.29 37.16
N LEU A 8 -16.69 52.89 37.58
CA LEU A 8 -16.39 51.70 38.38
C LEU A 8 -16.84 51.79 39.86
N THR A 9 -16.89 50.65 40.56
CA THR A 9 -16.28 50.48 41.90
C THR A 9 -15.96 48.99 42.15
N ARG A 10 -14.80 48.69 42.75
CA ARG A 10 -14.34 47.34 43.15
C ARG A 10 -14.69 47.08 44.62
N ILE A 11 -15.13 45.87 44.96
CA ILE A 11 -14.99 45.31 46.30
C ILE A 11 -14.47 43.88 46.17
N ALA A 12 -13.43 43.56 46.93
CA ALA A 12 -12.89 42.21 47.06
C ALA A 12 -13.26 41.65 48.43
N VAL A 13 -13.62 40.37 48.50
CA VAL A 13 -13.79 39.62 49.76
C VAL A 13 -13.07 38.29 49.62
N LEU A 14 -12.11 38.03 50.52
CA LEU A 14 -11.53 36.70 50.71
C LEU A 14 -12.52 35.83 51.48
N GLY A 15 -12.72 34.57 51.05
CA GLY A 15 -13.55 33.58 51.71
C GLY A 15 -12.88 32.20 51.73
N ALA A 16 -12.92 31.54 52.88
CA ALA A 16 -12.14 30.35 53.24
C ALA A 16 -12.33 29.10 52.36
N ALA A 17 -11.38 28.17 52.47
CA ALA A 17 -11.30 26.91 51.74
C ALA A 17 -12.30 25.84 52.21
N VAL A 18 -12.64 24.92 51.30
CA VAL A 18 -13.19 23.58 51.60
C VAL A 18 -12.42 22.55 50.78
N ASN A 19 -11.82 21.56 51.45
CA ASN A 19 -11.22 20.38 50.83
C ASN A 19 -12.24 19.23 50.86
N LEU A 20 -12.53 18.59 49.72
CA LEU A 20 -13.14 17.24 49.66
C LEU A 20 -13.14 16.71 48.21
N GLY A 21 -12.87 15.41 48.05
CA GLY A 21 -13.25 14.63 46.87
C GLY A 21 -12.14 14.39 45.83
N ALA A 22 -11.55 13.19 45.85
CA ALA A 22 -10.76 12.69 44.72
C ALA A 22 -11.70 12.28 43.57
N ALA A 23 -11.32 12.60 42.33
CA ALA A 23 -11.94 12.08 41.12
C ALA A 23 -10.85 11.62 40.14
N THR A 24 -10.74 10.30 39.95
CA THR A 24 -9.84 9.69 38.99
C THR A 24 -10.38 9.81 37.56
N ALA A 25 -9.58 10.35 36.65
CA ALA A 25 -9.77 10.21 35.21
C ALA A 25 -8.41 10.07 34.53
N GLY A 26 -7.82 8.88 34.63
CA GLY A 26 -6.62 8.55 33.86
C GLY A 26 -6.98 8.55 32.37
N GLN A 27 -6.46 9.51 31.61
CA GLN A 27 -6.57 9.48 30.15
C GLN A 27 -5.62 8.40 29.63
N ALA A 28 -6.14 7.19 29.52
CA ALA A 28 -5.51 6.12 28.76
C ALA A 28 -5.46 6.53 27.28
N GLN A 29 -4.34 7.10 26.86
CA GLN A 29 -4.03 7.24 25.44
C GLN A 29 -3.87 5.84 24.86
N THR A 30 -4.94 5.29 24.30
CA THR A 30 -4.88 4.12 23.41
C THR A 30 -4.27 4.55 22.08
N ALA A 31 -2.96 4.82 22.10
CA ALA A 31 -2.16 4.81 20.89
C ALA A 31 -2.22 3.39 20.34
N GLY A 32 -3.01 3.20 19.29
CA GLY A 32 -3.08 1.93 18.59
C GLY A 32 -1.68 1.59 18.09
N LYS A 33 -1.10 0.51 18.63
CA LYS A 33 0.05 -0.11 17.98
C LYS A 33 -0.46 -0.73 16.69
N GLU A 34 -0.30 -0.02 15.59
CA GLU A 34 -0.07 -0.69 14.32
C GLU A 34 1.14 -1.60 14.54
N ALA A 35 0.92 -2.91 14.48
CA ALA A 35 2.00 -3.88 14.53
C ALA A 35 2.78 -3.71 13.23
N ALA A 36 3.93 -3.04 13.30
CA ALA A 36 4.81 -2.88 12.16
C ALA A 36 5.18 -4.27 11.63
N VAL A 37 4.65 -4.59 10.44
CA VAL A 37 4.92 -5.87 9.77
C VAL A 37 6.39 -5.87 9.37
N THR A 38 7.20 -6.67 10.07
CA THR A 38 8.62 -6.82 9.76
C THR A 38 8.78 -7.79 8.60
N TYR A 39 9.16 -7.27 7.44
CA TYR A 39 9.50 -8.09 6.27
C TYR A 39 10.95 -8.60 6.39
N GLU A 40 11.12 -9.91 6.53
CA GLU A 40 12.45 -10.53 6.64
C GLU A 40 13.14 -10.67 5.27
N LYS A 41 14.40 -10.21 5.19
CA LYS A 41 15.20 -10.32 3.98
C LYS A 41 15.81 -11.72 3.84
N LYS A 42 15.21 -12.54 2.99
CA LYS A 42 15.67 -13.90 2.64
C LYS A 42 17.00 -13.88 1.88
N SER A 43 17.80 -14.95 1.99
CA SER A 43 19.05 -15.09 1.23
C SER A 43 18.80 -15.51 -0.23
N ASP A 44 19.72 -15.21 -1.15
CA ASP A 44 19.60 -15.62 -2.56
C ASP A 44 19.52 -17.15 -2.72
N ALA A 45 20.19 -17.90 -1.84
CA ALA A 45 20.14 -19.36 -1.82
C ALA A 45 18.76 -19.89 -1.40
N ASP A 46 18.10 -19.26 -0.44
CA ASP A 46 16.73 -19.62 -0.02
C ASP A 46 15.72 -19.26 -1.10
N LEU A 47 15.88 -18.08 -1.72
CA LEU A 47 15.02 -17.64 -2.83
C LEU A 47 15.12 -18.58 -4.02
N LYS A 48 16.33 -19.02 -4.40
CA LYS A 48 16.56 -19.98 -5.48
C LYS A 48 15.99 -21.38 -5.18
N ARG A 49 15.75 -21.71 -3.91
CA ARG A 49 15.12 -22.98 -3.48
C ARG A 49 13.60 -22.91 -3.32
N THR A 50 13.05 -21.72 -3.07
CA THR A 50 11.63 -21.52 -2.72
C THR A 50 10.80 -20.93 -3.86
N LEU A 51 11.41 -20.11 -4.73
CA LEU A 51 10.77 -19.59 -5.93
C LEU A 51 10.85 -20.59 -7.09
N SER A 52 9.84 -20.62 -7.94
CA SER A 52 9.93 -21.28 -9.24
C SER A 52 11.00 -20.62 -10.13
N PRO A 53 11.52 -21.30 -11.17
CA PRO A 53 12.55 -20.74 -12.04
C PRO A 53 12.15 -19.41 -12.70
N ILE A 54 10.87 -19.23 -13.07
CA ILE A 54 10.39 -17.97 -13.66
C ILE A 54 10.26 -16.86 -12.61
N GLN A 55 9.74 -17.16 -11.41
CA GLN A 55 9.65 -16.19 -10.32
C GLN A 55 11.04 -15.70 -9.90
N TYR A 56 12.02 -16.60 -9.76
CA TYR A 56 13.41 -16.20 -9.47
C TYR A 56 14.03 -15.38 -10.60
N LYS A 57 13.84 -15.79 -11.88
CA LYS A 57 14.35 -15.06 -13.04
C LYS A 57 13.78 -13.63 -13.12
N VAL A 58 12.48 -13.48 -12.91
CA VAL A 58 11.82 -12.17 -12.91
C VAL A 58 12.26 -11.36 -11.69
N ALA A 59 11.90 -11.79 -10.48
CA ALA A 59 12.06 -10.97 -9.27
C ALA A 59 13.52 -10.67 -8.89
N ARG A 60 14.48 -11.56 -9.21
CA ARG A 60 15.89 -11.45 -8.76
C ARG A 60 16.91 -11.23 -9.86
N ARG A 61 16.54 -11.39 -11.14
CA ARG A 61 17.44 -11.26 -12.30
C ARG A 61 16.86 -10.35 -13.38
N ASP A 62 15.94 -9.47 -12.97
CA ASP A 62 15.30 -8.40 -13.75
C ASP A 62 14.73 -8.90 -15.09
N GLY A 63 14.27 -10.16 -15.09
CA GLY A 63 13.70 -10.81 -16.26
C GLY A 63 12.25 -10.42 -16.50
N THR A 64 11.79 -10.60 -17.73
CA THR A 64 10.38 -10.42 -18.11
C THR A 64 9.77 -11.77 -18.49
N GLU A 65 8.54 -12.02 -18.04
CA GLU A 65 7.73 -13.19 -18.45
C GLU A 65 7.09 -12.96 -19.84
N PRO A 66 6.68 -14.03 -20.56
CA PRO A 66 6.04 -13.85 -21.86
C PRO A 66 4.65 -13.17 -21.74
N PRO A 67 4.29 -12.29 -22.69
CA PRO A 67 2.94 -11.71 -22.73
C PRO A 67 1.90 -12.80 -23.04
N PHE A 68 0.71 -12.67 -22.47
CA PHE A 68 -0.45 -13.58 -22.62
C PHE A 68 -0.23 -15.05 -22.18
N ALA A 69 0.99 -15.43 -21.76
CA ALA A 69 1.34 -16.75 -21.24
C ALA A 69 1.89 -16.64 -19.81
N ASN A 70 1.07 -16.02 -18.95
CA ASN A 70 1.34 -15.79 -17.53
C ASN A 70 0.04 -15.90 -16.71
N GLU A 71 0.13 -15.90 -15.38
CA GLU A 71 -0.98 -16.26 -14.49
C GLU A 71 -2.03 -15.16 -14.31
N TYR A 72 -1.67 -13.88 -14.47
CA TYR A 72 -2.51 -12.76 -14.02
C TYR A 72 -2.90 -11.73 -15.10
N TRP A 73 -2.49 -11.86 -16.37
CA TRP A 73 -2.91 -10.91 -17.41
C TRP A 73 -4.45 -10.82 -17.51
N ASP A 74 -5.15 -11.95 -17.61
CA ASP A 74 -6.61 -12.02 -17.77
C ASP A 74 -7.38 -12.05 -16.44
N LYS A 75 -6.77 -12.48 -15.31
CA LYS A 75 -7.41 -12.56 -13.99
C LYS A 75 -8.21 -11.29 -13.64
N LYS A 76 -9.50 -11.46 -13.33
CA LYS A 76 -10.44 -10.40 -12.91
C LYS A 76 -11.02 -10.59 -11.49
N ASP A 77 -10.58 -11.61 -10.75
CA ASP A 77 -11.08 -11.89 -9.40
C ASP A 77 -10.77 -10.76 -8.42
N ALA A 78 -11.64 -10.56 -7.43
CA ALA A 78 -11.44 -9.58 -6.37
C ALA A 78 -10.35 -10.05 -5.39
N GLY A 79 -9.41 -9.17 -5.07
CA GLY A 79 -8.29 -9.46 -4.16
C GLY A 79 -7.12 -8.49 -4.34
N ILE A 80 -6.00 -8.79 -3.70
CA ILE A 80 -4.76 -8.01 -3.82
C ILE A 80 -3.64 -8.84 -4.43
N TYR A 81 -2.63 -8.15 -4.95
CA TYR A 81 -1.38 -8.73 -5.44
C TYR A 81 -0.27 -8.32 -4.46
N VAL A 82 0.42 -9.31 -3.91
CA VAL A 82 1.53 -9.14 -2.96
C VAL A 82 2.83 -9.60 -3.60
N ASP A 83 3.98 -9.11 -3.13
CA ASP A 83 5.29 -9.61 -3.60
C ASP A 83 5.44 -11.11 -3.30
N VAL A 84 5.88 -11.89 -4.30
CA VAL A 84 6.15 -13.32 -4.15
C VAL A 84 7.26 -13.63 -3.12
N VAL A 85 8.13 -12.66 -2.83
CA VAL A 85 9.28 -12.79 -1.92
C VAL A 85 8.96 -12.36 -0.50
N SER A 86 8.57 -11.09 -0.29
CA SER A 86 8.32 -10.50 1.04
C SER A 86 6.89 -10.71 1.51
N GLY A 87 5.92 -10.87 0.60
CA GLY A 87 4.50 -10.78 0.91
C GLY A 87 4.01 -9.34 1.15
N GLU A 88 4.80 -8.31 0.83
CA GLU A 88 4.36 -6.92 0.97
C GLU A 88 3.23 -6.60 -0.03
N PRO A 89 2.15 -5.87 0.35
CA PRO A 89 1.06 -5.52 -0.56
C PRO A 89 1.50 -4.52 -1.64
N LEU A 90 1.27 -4.88 -2.91
CA LEU A 90 1.73 -4.11 -4.08
C LEU A 90 0.58 -3.44 -4.82
N PHE A 91 -0.44 -4.20 -5.23
CA PHE A 91 -1.54 -3.72 -6.09
C PHE A 91 -2.90 -4.29 -5.68
N SER A 92 -3.98 -3.58 -6.02
CA SER A 92 -5.36 -4.04 -5.82
C SER A 92 -5.99 -4.46 -7.15
N SER A 93 -6.86 -5.46 -7.15
CA SER A 93 -7.69 -5.80 -8.30
C SER A 93 -8.63 -4.65 -8.72
N HIS A 94 -8.95 -3.71 -7.83
CA HIS A 94 -9.73 -2.50 -8.16
C HIS A 94 -9.01 -1.54 -9.10
N ASP A 95 -7.68 -1.50 -9.04
CA ASP A 95 -6.85 -0.63 -9.88
C ASP A 95 -6.27 -1.40 -11.09
N LYS A 96 -6.55 -2.70 -11.21
CA LYS A 96 -6.22 -3.54 -12.36
C LYS A 96 -7.18 -3.27 -13.51
N TYR A 97 -6.64 -3.17 -14.72
CA TYR A 97 -7.43 -3.00 -15.93
C TYR A 97 -6.90 -3.84 -17.09
N ASP A 98 -7.63 -3.85 -18.20
CA ASP A 98 -7.20 -4.48 -19.44
C ASP A 98 -6.47 -3.46 -20.31
N SER A 99 -5.16 -3.62 -20.46
CA SER A 99 -4.30 -2.76 -21.27
C SER A 99 -4.04 -3.30 -22.68
N GLY A 100 -4.45 -4.54 -22.97
CA GLY A 100 -4.11 -5.24 -24.20
C GLY A 100 -2.61 -5.57 -24.38
N THR A 101 -1.75 -5.33 -23.38
CA THR A 101 -0.29 -5.60 -23.52
C THR A 101 0.11 -7.05 -23.27
N GLY A 102 -0.75 -7.84 -22.63
CA GLY A 102 -0.47 -9.22 -22.26
C GLY A 102 0.18 -9.42 -20.88
N TRP A 103 0.30 -8.36 -20.08
CA TRP A 103 0.77 -8.40 -18.68
C TRP A 103 -0.25 -7.73 -17.73
N PRO A 104 -0.38 -8.19 -16.47
CA PRO A 104 -1.25 -7.53 -15.49
C PRO A 104 -0.87 -6.05 -15.34
N SER A 105 -1.83 -5.18 -15.65
CA SER A 105 -1.62 -3.73 -15.72
C SER A 105 -2.51 -3.02 -14.70
N PHE A 106 -1.91 -2.08 -13.96
CA PHE A 106 -2.59 -1.33 -12.88
C PHE A 106 -2.45 0.18 -13.07
N THR A 107 -3.38 0.97 -12.54
CA THR A 107 -3.38 2.44 -12.65
C THR A 107 -2.60 3.15 -11.56
N ARG A 108 -2.37 2.48 -10.42
CA ARG A 108 -1.62 2.92 -9.24
C ARG A 108 -1.29 1.73 -8.33
N PRO A 109 -0.28 1.82 -7.45
CA PRO A 109 -0.09 0.85 -6.36
C PRO A 109 -1.17 0.94 -5.29
N LEU A 110 -1.33 -0.16 -4.55
CA LEU A 110 -2.17 -0.25 -3.35
C LEU A 110 -1.60 0.62 -2.22
N GLU A 111 -0.29 0.55 -2.01
CA GLU A 111 0.45 1.42 -1.10
C GLU A 111 1.67 1.97 -1.83
N ALA A 112 1.66 3.29 -2.13
CA ALA A 112 2.82 3.96 -2.73
C ALA A 112 4.10 3.80 -1.88
N GLY A 113 3.92 3.61 -0.56
CA GLY A 113 5.00 3.35 0.37
C GLY A 113 5.75 2.02 0.18
N ASN A 114 5.24 1.07 -0.62
CA ASN A 114 5.84 -0.25 -0.86
C ASN A 114 6.49 -0.38 -2.27
N ILE A 115 6.40 0.68 -3.08
CA ILE A 115 7.00 0.75 -4.41
C ILE A 115 8.28 1.58 -4.39
N VAL A 116 9.28 1.13 -5.14
CA VAL A 116 10.48 1.89 -5.49
C VAL A 116 10.55 2.02 -7.00
N GLU A 117 10.48 3.25 -7.50
CA GLU A 117 10.67 3.57 -8.91
C GLU A 117 12.15 3.90 -9.18
N ARG A 118 12.71 3.35 -10.27
CA ARG A 118 14.11 3.57 -10.67
C ARG A 118 14.20 3.89 -12.17
N GLU A 119 15.14 4.75 -12.52
CA GLU A 119 15.40 5.11 -13.92
C GLU A 119 16.16 3.96 -14.64
N ASP A 120 15.49 3.26 -15.55
CA ASP A 120 16.03 2.18 -16.38
C ASP A 120 16.47 2.75 -17.75
N LYS A 121 17.78 3.01 -17.87
CA LYS A 121 18.40 3.56 -19.08
C LYS A 121 18.75 2.46 -20.08
N GLY A 122 17.79 2.12 -20.93
CA GLY A 122 18.03 1.32 -22.12
C GLY A 122 18.82 2.10 -23.19
N PHE A 123 19.36 1.38 -24.17
CA PHE A 123 20.17 1.95 -25.26
C PHE A 123 19.40 2.90 -26.19
N LEU A 124 18.06 2.84 -26.19
CA LEU A 124 17.17 3.59 -27.10
C LEU A 124 15.98 4.26 -26.39
N THR A 125 15.73 3.94 -25.12
CA THR A 125 14.59 4.43 -24.35
C THR A 125 14.92 4.41 -22.87
N THR A 126 14.51 5.47 -22.16
CA THR A 126 14.46 5.47 -20.70
C THR A 126 13.08 4.99 -20.27
N ARG A 127 13.03 3.96 -19.43
CA ARG A 127 11.81 3.49 -18.77
C ARG A 127 11.93 3.74 -17.28
N THR A 128 10.81 3.70 -16.56
CA THR A 128 10.82 3.68 -15.10
C THR A 128 10.59 2.25 -14.64
N GLU A 129 11.64 1.60 -14.14
CA GLU A 129 11.54 0.31 -13.45
C GLU A 129 10.74 0.47 -12.16
N VAL A 130 9.92 -0.53 -11.87
CA VAL A 130 9.15 -0.67 -10.63
C VAL A 130 9.68 -1.87 -9.86
N ARG A 131 10.14 -1.65 -8.62
CA ARG A 131 10.58 -2.69 -7.69
C ARG A 131 9.79 -2.64 -6.39
N SER A 132 9.70 -3.77 -5.68
CA SER A 132 9.19 -3.79 -4.31
C SER A 132 10.21 -3.21 -3.33
N LYS A 133 9.74 -2.62 -2.23
CA LYS A 133 10.61 -1.93 -1.28
C LYS A 133 11.32 -2.86 -0.32
N HIS A 134 10.62 -3.86 0.22
CA HIS A 134 11.17 -4.69 1.28
C HIS A 134 11.99 -5.87 0.77
N ALA A 135 11.64 -6.43 -0.40
CA ALA A 135 12.46 -7.47 -1.06
C ALA A 135 13.44 -6.94 -2.13
N ASP A 136 13.25 -5.73 -2.67
CA ASP A 136 13.96 -5.26 -3.88
C ASP A 136 13.69 -6.19 -5.08
N SER A 137 12.49 -6.77 -5.15
CA SER A 137 12.05 -7.62 -6.26
C SER A 137 11.77 -6.76 -7.50
N HIS A 138 12.31 -7.13 -8.65
CA HIS A 138 11.88 -6.53 -9.93
C HIS A 138 10.43 -6.93 -10.22
N LEU A 139 9.55 -5.94 -10.34
CA LEU A 139 8.12 -6.16 -10.61
C LEU A 139 7.79 -5.92 -12.08
N GLY A 140 8.34 -4.87 -12.69
CA GLY A 140 8.11 -4.51 -14.09
C GLY A 140 8.45 -3.05 -14.36
N HIS A 141 7.61 -2.36 -15.14
CA HIS A 141 7.81 -0.96 -15.52
C HIS A 141 6.52 -0.14 -15.44
N VAL A 142 6.64 1.16 -15.20
CA VAL A 142 5.54 2.13 -15.29
C VAL A 142 5.71 3.04 -16.51
N PHE A 143 4.58 3.39 -17.13
CA PHE A 143 4.49 4.17 -18.37
C PHE A 143 3.37 5.23 -18.27
N ASP A 144 3.53 6.36 -18.98
CA ASP A 144 2.57 7.48 -19.00
C ASP A 144 1.45 7.33 -20.06
N ASP A 145 1.12 6.09 -20.44
CA ASP A 145 0.11 5.72 -21.45
C ASP A 145 -1.12 5.01 -20.86
N GLY A 146 -1.33 5.16 -19.54
CA GLY A 146 -2.45 4.59 -18.82
C GLY A 146 -3.76 5.39 -18.93
N PRO A 147 -4.88 4.82 -18.44
CA PRO A 147 -6.16 5.51 -18.42
C PRO A 147 -6.18 6.66 -17.42
N LYS A 148 -7.08 7.62 -17.65
CA LYS A 148 -7.44 8.64 -16.65
C LYS A 148 -8.07 7.97 -15.41
N PRO A 149 -7.89 8.53 -14.19
CA PRO A 149 -7.34 9.85 -13.92
C PRO A 149 -5.81 9.92 -13.77
N THR A 150 -5.12 8.81 -13.50
CA THR A 150 -3.66 8.84 -13.23
C THR A 150 -2.84 9.03 -14.50
N GLY A 151 -3.28 8.49 -15.64
CA GLY A 151 -2.46 8.43 -16.85
C GLY A 151 -1.34 7.40 -16.78
N LEU A 152 -1.24 6.64 -15.69
CA LEU A 152 -0.15 5.70 -15.44
C LEU A 152 -0.56 4.25 -15.72
N ARG A 153 0.35 3.49 -16.33
CA ARG A 153 0.26 2.04 -16.54
C ARG A 153 1.41 1.33 -15.85
N TYR A 154 1.17 0.80 -14.65
CA TYR A 154 2.07 -0.13 -13.97
C TYR A 154 1.92 -1.51 -14.63
N CYS A 155 2.83 -1.82 -15.56
CA CYS A 155 2.86 -3.06 -16.34
C CYS A 155 3.75 -4.09 -15.64
N MET A 156 3.16 -4.99 -14.87
CA MET A 156 3.86 -5.86 -13.92
C MET A 156 3.98 -7.29 -14.45
N ASN A 157 4.98 -8.04 -13.98
CA ASN A 157 5.08 -9.47 -14.21
C ASN A 157 4.26 -10.22 -13.16
N SER A 158 3.42 -11.15 -13.59
CA SER A 158 2.69 -12.08 -12.72
C SER A 158 3.64 -12.88 -11.84
N ALA A 159 4.76 -13.36 -12.40
CA ALA A 159 5.80 -14.10 -11.69
C ALA A 159 6.58 -13.27 -10.64
N ALA A 160 6.38 -11.96 -10.54
CA ALA A 160 6.89 -11.17 -9.42
C ALA A 160 5.91 -11.09 -8.23
N MET A 161 4.68 -11.57 -8.42
CA MET A 161 3.57 -11.37 -7.50
C MET A 161 2.90 -12.69 -7.11
N ARG A 162 2.06 -12.62 -6.09
CA ARG A 162 1.12 -13.67 -5.68
C ARG A 162 -0.24 -13.03 -5.45
N PHE A 163 -1.29 -13.61 -6.02
CA PHE A 163 -2.66 -13.14 -5.78
C PHE A 163 -3.22 -13.67 -4.46
N VAL A 164 -3.90 -12.81 -3.70
CA VAL A 164 -4.64 -13.16 -2.48
C VAL A 164 -6.11 -12.74 -2.67
N PRO A 165 -7.06 -13.68 -2.80
CA PRO A 165 -8.48 -13.36 -2.98
C PRO A 165 -9.09 -12.79 -1.69
N VAL A 166 -10.21 -12.06 -1.81
CA VAL A 166 -10.86 -11.34 -0.68
C VAL A 166 -11.16 -12.24 0.52
N ASP A 167 -11.63 -13.46 0.28
CA ASP A 167 -11.97 -14.46 1.30
C ASP A 167 -10.75 -15.02 2.06
N ARG A 168 -9.54 -14.72 1.58
CA ARG A 168 -8.26 -15.11 2.19
C ARG A 168 -7.51 -13.97 2.85
N LEU A 169 -7.93 -12.70 2.65
CA LEU A 169 -7.20 -11.55 3.16
C LEU A 169 -7.01 -11.59 4.68
N GLU A 170 -8.06 -11.83 5.45
CA GLU A 170 -7.97 -11.89 6.92
C GLU A 170 -7.09 -13.07 7.39
N ALA A 171 -7.32 -14.25 6.82
CA ALA A 171 -6.59 -15.47 7.16
C ALA A 171 -5.08 -15.41 6.83
N GLU A 172 -4.67 -14.55 5.89
CA GLU A 172 -3.29 -14.36 5.48
C GLU A 172 -2.65 -13.07 6.02
N GLY A 173 -3.32 -12.35 6.95
CA GLY A 173 -2.76 -11.17 7.63
C GLY A 173 -2.92 -9.84 6.87
N TYR A 174 -3.79 -9.80 5.87
CA TYR A 174 -4.11 -8.65 5.01
C TYR A 174 -5.50 -8.05 5.30
N GLY A 175 -6.05 -8.31 6.49
CA GLY A 175 -7.42 -7.95 6.86
C GLY A 175 -7.76 -6.46 6.76
N GLN A 176 -6.76 -5.57 6.89
CA GLN A 176 -6.93 -4.12 6.72
C GLN A 176 -7.47 -3.72 5.33
N TYR A 177 -7.18 -4.51 4.30
CA TYR A 177 -7.64 -4.24 2.93
C TYR A 177 -9.03 -4.81 2.62
N LEU A 178 -9.68 -5.56 3.53
CA LEU A 178 -11.06 -6.02 3.36
C LEU A 178 -12.02 -4.86 3.06
N SER A 179 -11.78 -3.72 3.70
CA SER A 179 -12.56 -2.47 3.54
C SER A 179 -12.64 -1.98 2.09
N LEU A 180 -11.66 -2.29 1.24
CA LEU A 180 -11.66 -1.93 -0.18
C LEU A 180 -12.74 -2.70 -0.97
N PHE A 181 -13.02 -3.94 -0.57
CA PHE A 181 -13.88 -4.88 -1.29
C PHE A 181 -15.29 -4.99 -0.68
N GLN A 182 -15.51 -4.40 0.49
CA GLN A 182 -16.84 -4.31 1.09
C GLN A 182 -17.71 -3.35 0.26
N LYS A 183 -18.84 -3.85 -0.25
CA LYS A 183 -19.87 -2.97 -0.81
C LYS A 183 -20.39 -2.09 0.31
N VAL A 184 -20.18 -0.77 0.20
CA VAL A 184 -20.89 0.20 1.03
C VAL A 184 -22.38 0.02 0.75
N ALA A 185 -23.10 -0.59 1.69
CA ALA A 185 -24.55 -0.64 1.64
C ALA A 185 -25.08 0.80 1.67
N LYS A 186 -25.89 1.14 0.67
CA LYS A 186 -26.43 2.47 0.43
C LYS A 186 -27.95 2.43 0.49
#